data_AF-A0A1M4TD05-F1
#
_entry.id   AF-A0A1M4TD05-F1
#
_cell.length_a   1.000
_cell.length_b   1.000
_cell.length_c   1.000
_cell.angle_alpha   90.00
_cell.angle_beta   90.00
_cell.angle_gamma   90.00
#
_symmetry.space_group_name_H-M   'P 1'
#
loop_
_entity.id
_entity.type
_entity.pdbx_description
1 polymer ?
#
loop_
_entity_poly.entity_id
_entity_poly.type
_entity_poly.pdbx_seq_one_letter_code
_entity_poly.pdbx_strand_id
1 'polypeptide(L)' 'MAKTKQVYISAKTGRFVKASYAAQHPSTTVRLTVPTGR' A
#
# COMPACT_ATOMS: atom_id res chain seq x y z
N MET A 1 -4.33 19.24 9.53
CA MET A 1 -4.44 17.77 9.48
C MET A 1 -3.11 17.19 9.03
N ALA A 2 -2.61 16.13 9.67
CA ALA A 2 -1.38 15.47 9.23
C ALA A 2 -1.55 14.95 7.80
N LYS A 3 -0.55 15.15 6.94
CA LYS A 3 -0.57 14.61 5.58
C LYS A 3 -0.51 13.09 5.68
N THR A 4 -1.37 12.38 4.94
CA THR A 4 -1.33 10.92 4.86
C THR A 4 -1.19 10.49 3.40
N LYS A 5 -0.62 9.31 3.19
CA LYS A 5 -0.44 8.69 1.88
C LYS A 5 -0.94 7.26 1.93
N GLN A 6 -1.63 6.85 0.87
CA GLN A 6 -1.99 5.46 0.66
C GLN A 6 -0.84 4.72 -0.04
N VAL A 7 -0.46 3.57 0.51
CA VAL A 7 0.55 2.68 -0.03
C VAL A 7 0.00 1.26 -0.11
N TYR A 8 0.56 0.46 -1.00
CA TYR A 8 0.17 -0.94 -1.18
C TYR A 8 1.38 -1.83 -0.93
N ILE A 9 1.21 -2.91 -0.16
CA ILE A 9 2.25 -3.89 0.15
C ILE A 9 1.78 -5.29 -0.25
N SER A 10 2.63 -6.05 -0.94
CA SER A 10 2.37 -7.46 -1.18
C SER A 10 2.51 -8.25 0.12
N ALA A 11 1.45 -8.90 0.56
CA ALA A 11 1.46 -9.76 1.76
C ALA A 11 2.41 -10.96 1.61
N LYS A 12 2.71 -11.37 0.37
CA LYS A 12 3.61 -12.50 0.08
C LYS A 12 5.08 -12.15 0.24
N THR A 13 5.47 -10.93 -0.14
CA THR A 13 6.89 -10.55 -0.27
C THR A 13 7.28 -9.37 0.60
N GLY A 14 6.32 -8.68 1.22
CA GLY A 14 6.54 -7.45 1.99
C GLY A 14 6.96 -6.24 1.15
N ARG A 15 6.96 -6.34 -0.19
CA ARG A 15 7.38 -5.26 -1.08
C ARG A 15 6.27 -4.25 -1.32
N PHE A 16 6.65 -2.98 -1.45
CA PHE A 16 5.75 -1.93 -1.93
C PHE A 16 5.42 -2.14 -3.40
N VAL A 17 4.13 -2.07 -3.71
CA VAL A 17 3.60 -2.29 -5.06
C VAL A 17 2.77 -1.09 -5.50
N LYS A 18 2.57 -0.95 -6.81
CA LYS A 18 1.71 0.11 -7.38
C LYS A 18 0.24 -0.26 -7.22
N ALA A 19 -0.63 0.73 -7.30
CA ALA A 19 -2.08 0.53 -7.22
C ALA A 19 -2.63 -0.42 -8.30
N SER A 20 -2.07 -0.38 -9.51
CA SER A 20 -2.46 -1.31 -10.59
C SER A 20 -2.18 -2.77 -10.24
N TYR A 21 -1.05 -3.04 -9.60
CA TYR A 21 -0.71 -4.39 -9.12
C TYR A 21 -1.66 -4.80 -7.99
N ALA A 22 -2.00 -3.88 -7.09
CA ALA A 22 -2.98 -4.14 -6.04
C ALA A 22 -4.37 -4.48 -6.60
N ALA A 23 -4.78 -3.83 -7.70
CA ALA A 23 -6.04 -4.12 -8.39
C ALA A 23 -6.03 -5.50 -9.09
N GLN A 24 -4.89 -5.93 -9.62
CA GLN A 24 -4.73 -7.25 -10.24
C GLN A 24 -4.61 -8.38 -9.20
N HIS A 25 -4.05 -8.09 -8.02
CA HIS A 25 -3.83 -9.06 -6.94
C HIS A 25 -4.45 -8.63 -5.60
N PRO A 26 -5.77 -8.39 -5.54
CA PRO A 26 -6.42 -7.84 -4.35
C PRO A 26 -6.36 -8.78 -3.15
N SER A 27 -6.35 -10.10 -3.39
CA SER A 27 -6.31 -11.11 -2.34
C SER A 27 -4.98 -11.18 -1.57
N THR A 28 -3.91 -10.63 -2.15
CA THR A 28 -2.54 -10.76 -1.60
C THR A 28 -1.84 -9.41 -1.48
N THR A 29 -2.60 -8.32 -1.57
CA THR A 29 -2.11 -6.95 -1.45
C THR A 29 -2.83 -6.23 -0.33
N VAL A 30 -2.07 -5.64 0.58
CA VAL A 30 -2.57 -4.87 1.71
C VAL A 30 -2.51 -3.38 1.38
N ARG A 31 -3.61 -2.67 1.60
CA ARG A 31 -3.67 -1.20 1.51
C ARG A 31 -3.43 -0.60 2.88
N LEU A 32 -2.42 0.26 2.98
CA LEU A 32 -2.06 0.95 4.21
C LEU A 32 -2.18 2.46 4.02
N THR A 33 -2.64 3.15 5.05
CA THR A 33 -2.62 4.61 5.11
C THR A 33 -1.51 5.00 6.09
N VAL A 34 -0.46 5.63 5.59
CA VAL A 34 0.70 6.05 6.38
C VAL A 34 0.72 7.57 6.53
N PRO A 35 1.06 8.12 7.70
CA PRO A 35 1.32 9.54 7.85
C PRO A 35 2.60 9.90 7.07
N THR A 36 2.52 10.96 6.28
CA THR A 36 3.64 11.53 5.55
C THR A 36 4.09 12.78 6.31
N GLY A 37 5.23 12.72 7.00
CA GLY A 37 5.81 13.88 7.70
C GLY A 37 6.21 13.64 9.16
N ARG A 38 6.77 12.48 9.47
CA ARG A 38 7.53 12.23 10.70
C ARG A 38 8.67 11.28 10.37
#